data_AF-A0A6B9YBC0-F1
#
_entry.id   AF-A0A6B9YBC0-F1
#
_cell.length_a   1.000
_cell.length_b   1.000
_cell.length_c   1.000
_cell.angle_alpha   90.00
_cell.angle_beta   90.00
_cell.angle_gamma   90.00
#
_symmetry.space_group_name_H-M   'P 1'
#
loop_
_entity.id
_entity.type
_entity.pdbx_description
1 polymer ?
#
loop_
_entity_poly.entity_id
_entity_poly.type
_entity_poly.pdbx_seq_one_letter_code
_entity_poly.pdbx_strand_id
1 'polypeptide(L)'
;MLWEEVRKAYPDKWVVFEAIEAHSDSNYRIVDDIAVIDSFNDSMDAFRRHNELHKQKPNRELYFFHTSREDLDIKEKKWTGIRKI
;
A
#
# COMPACT_ATOMS: atom_id res chain seq x y z
N MET A 1 -3.44 -11.78 -3.95
CA MET A 1 -2.08 -12.18 -4.39
C MET A 1 -1.05 -11.74 -3.35
N LEU A 2 0.05 -12.47 -3.23
CA LEU A 2 1.19 -12.11 -2.38
C LEU A 2 2.02 -11.00 -3.03
N TRP A 3 2.77 -10.22 -2.23
CA TRP A 3 3.66 -9.18 -2.75
C TRP A 3 4.69 -9.71 -3.75
N GLU A 4 5.24 -10.91 -3.53
CA GLU A 4 6.16 -11.53 -4.47
C GLU A 4 5.54 -11.77 -5.86
N GLU A 5 4.26 -12.10 -5.91
CA GLU A 5 3.53 -12.29 -7.17
C GLU A 5 3.32 -10.94 -7.88
N VAL A 6 3.02 -9.88 -7.12
CA VAL A 6 2.94 -8.51 -7.64
C VAL A 6 4.27 -8.09 -8.27
N ARG A 7 5.40 -8.37 -7.61
CA ARG A 7 6.73 -8.04 -8.15
C ARG A 7 7.02 -8.75 -9.48
N LYS A 8 6.57 -9.99 -9.64
CA LYS A 8 6.73 -10.77 -10.89
C LYS A 8 5.80 -10.27 -11.99
N ALA A 9 4.57 -9.88 -11.65
CA ALA A 9 3.58 -9.39 -12.60
C ALA A 9 3.87 -7.95 -13.07
N TYR A 10 4.45 -7.11 -12.21
CA TYR A 10 4.71 -5.69 -12.46
C TYR A 10 6.18 -5.33 -12.18
N PRO A 11 7.14 -5.90 -12.94
CA PRO A 11 8.56 -5.64 -12.70
C PRO A 11 8.91 -4.17 -12.99
N ASP A 12 9.70 -3.57 -12.09
CA ASP A 12 10.18 -2.17 -12.19
C ASP A 12 9.05 -1.15 -12.33
N LYS A 13 8.04 -1.26 -11.45
CA LYS A 13 6.87 -0.38 -11.42
C LYS A 13 6.58 0.11 -10.01
N TRP A 14 5.97 1.27 -9.93
CA TRP A 14 5.19 1.70 -8.79
C TRP A 14 3.80 1.07 -8.86
N VAL A 15 3.38 0.39 -7.79
CA VAL A 15 2.07 -0.27 -7.73
C VAL A 15 1.26 0.37 -6.62
N VAL A 16 0.03 0.77 -6.96
CA VAL A 16 -1.00 1.18 -6.00
C VAL A 16 -1.89 -0.03 -5.74
N PHE A 17 -2.07 -0.38 -4.48
CA PHE A 17 -2.80 -1.57 -4.11
C PHE A 17 -3.55 -1.40 -2.79
N GLU A 18 -4.49 -2.30 -2.57
CA GLU A 18 -5.21 -2.46 -1.32
C GLU A 18 -4.70 -3.70 -0.59
N ALA A 19 -4.50 -3.57 0.72
CA ALA A 19 -4.34 -4.71 1.61
C ALA A 19 -5.73 -5.29 1.91
N ILE A 20 -6.04 -6.42 1.29
CA ILE A 20 -7.32 -7.13 1.47
C ILE A 20 -7.32 -7.87 2.82
N GLU A 21 -6.18 -8.48 3.15
CA GLU A 21 -5.93 -9.10 4.44
C GLU A 21 -4.56 -8.64 4.94
N ALA A 22 -4.51 -8.22 6.20
CA ALA A 22 -3.30 -7.78 6.85
C ALA A 22 -3.42 -7.93 8.37
N HIS A 23 -2.33 -8.36 9.00
CA HIS A 23 -2.20 -8.44 10.44
C HIS A 23 -1.08 -7.53 10.94
N SER A 24 -1.09 -7.28 12.25
CA SER A 24 -0.11 -6.42 12.90
C SER A 24 0.84 -7.29 13.71
N ASP A 25 2.14 -7.17 13.43
CA ASP A 25 3.20 -7.85 14.18
C ASP A 25 4.30 -6.85 14.53
N SER A 26 4.65 -6.74 15.82
CA SER A 26 5.83 -6.01 16.27
C SER A 26 5.92 -4.54 15.80
N ASN A 27 4.76 -3.86 15.69
CA ASN A 27 4.55 -2.50 15.15
C ASN A 27 4.69 -2.35 13.63
N TYR A 28 4.74 -3.47 12.90
CA TYR A 28 4.64 -3.51 11.46
C TYR A 28 3.27 -4.03 11.04
N ARG A 29 2.82 -3.56 9.89
CA ARG A 29 1.63 -4.05 9.21
C ARG A 29 2.09 -5.04 8.15
N ILE A 30 1.81 -6.31 8.39
CA ILE A 30 2.12 -7.41 7.49
C ILE A 30 0.93 -7.61 6.57
N VAL A 31 1.15 -7.53 5.26
CA VAL A 31 0.09 -7.67 4.26
C VAL A 31 0.08 -9.09 3.74
N ASP A 32 -0.98 -9.82 4.05
CA ASP A 32 -1.16 -11.23 3.70
C ASP A 32 -1.80 -11.39 2.31
N ASP A 33 -2.70 -10.48 1.94
CA ASP A 33 -3.36 -10.50 0.64
C ASP A 33 -3.48 -9.10 0.03
N ILE A 34 -3.10 -9.00 -1.24
CA ILE A 34 -3.07 -7.77 -2.03
C ILE A 34 -4.08 -7.84 -3.18
N ALA A 35 -4.80 -6.73 -3.38
CA ALA A 35 -5.47 -6.42 -4.64
C ALA A 35 -4.77 -5.24 -5.33
N VAL A 36 -4.13 -5.49 -6.46
CA VAL A 36 -3.53 -4.43 -7.28
C VAL A 36 -4.63 -3.60 -7.92
N ILE A 37 -4.53 -2.28 -7.78
CA ILE A 37 -5.48 -1.33 -8.35
C ILE A 37 -4.93 -0.73 -9.64
N ASP A 38 -3.70 -0.21 -9.59
CA ASP A 38 -3.04 0.44 -10.73
C ASP A 38 -1.51 0.31 -10.63
N SER A 39 -0.81 0.48 -11.76
CA SER A 39 0.67 0.47 -11.82
C SER A 39 1.21 1.58 -12.71
N PHE A 40 2.36 2.14 -12.34
CA PHE A 40 2.96 3.33 -12.95
C PHE A 40 4.48 3.19 -13.10
N ASN A 41 5.07 3.93 -14.03
CA ASN A 41 6.53 4.07 -14.12
C ASN A 41 7.06 5.14 -13.16
N ASP A 42 6.24 6.14 -12.83
CA ASP A 42 6.62 7.31 -12.05
C ASP A 42 5.98 7.28 -10.66
N SER A 43 6.75 7.70 -9.66
CA SER A 43 6.32 7.69 -8.26
C SER A 43 5.24 8.74 -7.97
N MET A 44 5.28 9.88 -8.65
CA MET A 44 4.32 10.96 -8.45
C MET A 44 2.95 10.60 -9.00
N ASP A 45 2.89 9.85 -10.11
CA ASP A 45 1.63 9.36 -10.65
C ASP A 45 0.98 8.32 -9.73
N ALA A 46 1.78 7.38 -9.19
CA ALA A 46 1.31 6.44 -8.18
C ALA A 46 0.81 7.15 -6.90
N PHE A 47 1.55 8.16 -6.44
CA PHE A 47 1.15 8.96 -5.28
C PHE A 47 -0.13 9.76 -5.51
N ARG A 48 -0.28 10.39 -6.68
CA ARG A 48 -1.52 11.10 -7.05
C ARG A 48 -2.71 10.15 -7.05
N ARG A 49 -2.55 8.99 -7.68
CA ARG A 49 -3.59 7.96 -7.74
C ARG A 49 -3.97 7.45 -6.34
N HIS A 50 -2.98 7.15 -5.50
CA HIS A 50 -3.19 6.76 -4.11
C HIS A 50 -4.00 7.81 -3.35
N ASN A 51 -3.64 9.09 -3.45
CA ASN A 51 -4.35 10.18 -2.77
C ASN A 51 -5.80 10.34 -3.25
N GLU A 52 -6.05 10.21 -4.55
CA GLU A 52 -7.40 10.27 -5.11
C GLU A 52 -8.27 9.15 -4.55
N LEU A 53 -7.76 7.92 -4.55
CA LEU A 53 -8.45 6.76 -4.01
C LEU A 53 -8.70 6.91 -2.50
N HIS A 54 -7.72 7.40 -1.75
CA HIS A 54 -7.85 7.62 -0.31
C HIS A 54 -8.93 8.68 0.02
N LYS A 55 -9.07 9.73 -0.80
CA LYS A 55 -10.15 10.72 -0.63
C LYS A 55 -11.53 10.11 -0.89
N GLN A 56 -11.64 9.25 -1.91
CA GLN A 56 -12.91 8.62 -2.29
C GLN A 56 -13.30 7.48 -1.34
N LYS A 57 -12.30 6.75 -0.81
CA LYS A 57 -12.48 5.54 -0.01
C LYS A 57 -11.58 5.57 1.24
N PRO A 58 -11.82 6.50 2.18
CA PRO A 58 -10.93 6.74 3.34
C PRO A 58 -10.84 5.56 4.30
N ASN A 59 -11.80 4.63 4.25
CA ASN A 59 -11.84 3.44 5.10
C ASN A 59 -11.06 2.26 4.52
N ARG A 60 -10.52 2.37 3.29
CA ARG A 60 -9.76 1.28 2.67
C ARG A 60 -8.28 1.41 2.99
N GLU A 61 -7.66 0.28 3.22
CA GLU A 61 -6.24 0.19 3.54
C GLU A 61 -5.41 0.20 2.25
N LEU A 62 -5.09 1.40 1.78
CA LEU A 62 -4.43 1.63 0.50
C LEU A 62 -2.96 2.00 0.67
N TYR A 63 -2.10 1.38 -0.14
CA TYR A 63 -0.66 1.62 -0.17
C TYR A 63 -0.16 1.83 -1.59
N PHE A 64 1.06 2.37 -1.71
CA PHE A 64 1.80 2.35 -2.97
C PHE A 64 3.28 2.09 -2.72
N PHE A 65 3.86 1.14 -3.46
CA PHE A 65 5.25 0.73 -3.31
C PHE A 65 5.87 0.44 -4.68
N HIS A 66 7.20 0.60 -4.77
CA HIS A 66 7.95 0.18 -5.94
C HIS A 66 8.28 -1.32 -5.85
N THR A 67 8.12 -2.07 -6.94
CA THR A 67 8.32 -3.53 -6.98
C THR A 67 9.78 -3.96 -6.91
N SER A 68 10.72 -3.02 -6.94
CA SER A 68 12.12 -3.31 -6.58
C SER A 68 12.32 -3.62 -5.10
N ARG A 69 11.36 -3.27 -4.22
CA ARG A 69 11.43 -3.59 -2.80
C ARG A 69 11.06 -5.04 -2.58
N GLU A 70 11.94 -5.77 -1.89
CA GLU A 70 11.71 -7.17 -1.57
C GLU A 70 10.54 -7.33 -0.61
N ASP A 71 10.50 -6.49 0.43
CA ASP A 71 9.47 -6.51 1.47
C ASP A 71 8.68 -5.20 1.55
N LEU A 72 7.45 -5.30 2.08
CA LEU A 72 6.61 -4.17 2.41
C LEU A 72 6.92 -3.67 3.84
N ASP A 73 7.81 -2.68 3.95
CA ASP A 73 8.10 -2.00 5.22
C ASP A 73 7.00 -0.97 5.54
N ILE A 74 5.88 -1.46 6.08
CA ILE A 74 4.75 -0.64 6.53
C ILE A 74 4.76 -0.58 8.06
N LYS A 75 5.17 0.58 8.60
CA LYS A 75 5.15 0.83 10.04
C LYS A 75 3.78 1.29 10.50
N GLU A 76 3.25 0.67 11.54
CA GLU A 76 2.04 1.14 12.18
C GLU A 76 2.33 2.47 12.91
N LYS A 77 1.75 3.56 12.40
CA LYS A 77 1.71 4.80 13.17
C LYS A 77 0.65 4.66 14.26
N LYS A 78 1.09 4.35 15.50
CA LYS A 78 0.27 4.57 16.70
C LYS A 78 -0.08 6.04 16.79
N TRP A 79 -1.31 6.38 16.44
CA TRP A 79 -1.80 7.75 16.45
C TRP A 79 -2.05 8.19 17.90
N THR A 80 -1.16 9.01 18.46
CA THR A 80 -1.28 9.57 19.83
C THR A 80 -1.94 10.95 19.86
N GLY A 81 -2.50 11.44 18.75
CA GLY A 81 -3.13 12.76 18.66
C GLY A 81 -4.65 12.72 18.70
N ILE A 82 -5.27 13.56 19.53
CA ILE A 82 -6.72 13.79 19.55
C ILE A 82 -7.12 14.45 18.22
N ARG A 83 -7.84 13.73 17.34
CA ARG A 83 -8.57 14.38 16.26
C ARG A 83 -9.88 14.90 16.85
N LYS A 84 -10.03 16.22 16.89
CA LYS A 84 -11.32 16.87 17.15
C LYS A 84 -12.25 16.46 16.00
N ILE A 85 -13.28 15.69 16.32
CA ILE A 85 -14.39 15.35 15.41
C ILE A 85 -15.26 16.59 15.25
#